data_AF-A0A3D0M390-F1
#
_entry.id   AF-A0A3D0M390-F1
#
_cell.length_a   1.000
_cell.length_b   1.000
_cell.length_c   1.000
_cell.angle_alpha   90.00
_cell.angle_beta   90.00
_cell.angle_gamma   90.00
#
_symmetry.space_group_name_H-M   'P 1'
#
loop_
_entity.id
_entity.type
_entity.pdbx_description
1 polymer ?
#
loop_
_entity_poly.entity_id
_entity_poly.type
_entity_poly.pdbx_seq_one_letter_code
_entity_poly.pdbx_strand_id
1 'polypeptide(L)'
;MAWNLFLAMLPLIFAILVRLLVGRRRTAFAVPAGVLWLLFFPNAPYMITDLIHLHLFEYYGSGMFLQDFPAWAWLFYMITGIMLGLITGMMSLEVIQEEVFRRRGRRAACLMVIAVSLISGYAVYIGRFLRLNSWDIIRPWSLVQRLILDFEGFAAAFSCMAAVCILLIYGLFHLIYAARRQECYDPIQEKG
;
A
#
# COMPACT_ATOMS: atom_id res chain seq x y z
N MET A 1 -2.67 5.35 -15.27
CA MET A 1 -3.04 5.65 -13.88
C MET A 1 -4.32 4.95 -13.43
N ALA A 2 -5.43 5.02 -14.19
CA ALA A 2 -6.70 4.35 -13.82
C ALA A 2 -6.57 2.88 -13.41
N TRP A 3 -5.76 2.08 -14.12
CA TRP A 3 -5.52 0.67 -13.77
C TRP A 3 -4.82 0.50 -12.42
N ASN A 4 -3.78 1.29 -12.13
CA ASN A 4 -3.07 1.23 -10.86
C ASN A 4 -3.96 1.69 -9.70
N LEU A 5 -4.81 2.69 -9.94
CA LEU A 5 -5.82 3.11 -8.97
C LEU A 5 -6.83 1.99 -8.68
N PHE A 6 -7.36 1.34 -9.72
CA PHE A 6 -8.25 0.18 -9.55
C PHE A 6 -7.59 -0.92 -8.70
N LEU A 7 -6.33 -1.27 -9.00
CA LEU A 7 -5.57 -2.24 -8.23
C LEU A 7 -5.32 -1.80 -6.79
N ALA A 8 -5.10 -0.51 -6.54
CA ALA A 8 -4.90 0.04 -5.19
C ALA A 8 -6.18 0.11 -4.35
N MET A 9 -7.36 -0.01 -4.97
CA MET A 9 -8.64 -0.10 -4.27
C MET A 9 -8.99 -1.52 -3.82
N LEU A 10 -8.49 -2.55 -4.51
CA LEU A 10 -8.74 -3.97 -4.19
C LEU A 10 -8.37 -4.37 -2.76
N PRO A 11 -7.24 -3.92 -2.16
CA PRO A 11 -6.90 -4.23 -0.78
C PRO A 11 -8.03 -3.89 0.19
N LEU A 12 -8.69 -2.74 0.03
CA LEU A 12 -9.79 -2.37 0.91
C LEU A 12 -10.96 -3.35 0.82
N ILE A 13 -11.30 -3.78 -0.39
CA ILE A 13 -12.36 -4.77 -0.63
C ILE A 13 -12.01 -6.09 0.07
N PHE A 14 -10.78 -6.58 -0.11
CA PHE A 14 -10.34 -7.82 0.52
C PHE A 14 -10.25 -7.69 2.06
N ALA A 15 -9.82 -6.55 2.59
CA ALA A 15 -9.77 -6.32 4.03
C ALA A 15 -11.16 -6.35 4.68
N ILE A 16 -12.14 -5.71 4.04
CA ILE A 16 -13.55 -5.77 4.47
C ILE A 16 -14.07 -7.21 4.39
N LEU A 17 -13.77 -7.92 3.30
CA LEU A 17 -14.16 -9.32 3.12
C LEU A 17 -13.59 -10.21 4.23
N VAL A 18 -12.31 -10.04 4.58
CA VAL A 18 -11.68 -10.72 5.72
C VAL A 18 -12.48 -10.45 6.98
N ARG A 19 -12.72 -9.19 7.35
CA ARG A 19 -13.47 -8.83 8.56
C ARG A 19 -14.87 -9.47 8.60
N LEU A 20 -15.59 -9.48 7.47
CA LEU A 20 -16.92 -10.09 7.37
C LEU A 20 -16.90 -11.61 7.54
N LEU A 21 -15.98 -12.30 6.85
CA LEU A 21 -15.85 -13.76 6.92
C LEU A 21 -15.41 -14.21 8.31
N VAL A 22 -14.52 -13.45 8.90
CA VAL A 22 -14.01 -13.64 10.26
C VAL A 22 -15.13 -13.46 11.30
N GLY A 23 -15.98 -12.44 11.16
CA GLY A 23 -17.16 -12.23 12.00
C GLY A 23 -18.20 -13.35 11.87
N ARG A 24 -18.35 -13.95 10.68
CA ARG A 24 -19.21 -15.11 10.41
C ARG A 24 -18.58 -16.46 10.78
N ARG A 25 -17.42 -16.47 11.46
CA ARG A 25 -16.63 -17.67 11.81
C ARG A 25 -16.23 -18.54 10.61
N ARG A 26 -16.20 -17.99 9.40
CA ARG A 26 -15.77 -18.66 8.15
C ARG A 26 -14.28 -18.46 7.90
N THR A 27 -13.45 -18.86 8.86
CA THR A 27 -11.99 -18.63 8.84
C THR A 27 -11.30 -19.25 7.63
N ALA A 28 -11.78 -20.40 7.15
CA ALA A 28 -11.25 -21.05 5.94
C ALA A 28 -11.28 -20.16 4.69
N PHE A 29 -12.30 -19.31 4.56
CA PHE A 29 -12.41 -18.35 3.45
C PHE A 29 -11.73 -17.01 3.77
N ALA A 30 -11.52 -16.69 5.04
CA ALA A 30 -10.83 -15.47 5.45
C ALA A 30 -9.33 -15.51 5.13
N VAL A 31 -8.70 -16.69 5.25
CA VAL A 31 -7.27 -16.85 4.94
C VAL A 31 -6.94 -16.49 3.48
N PRO A 32 -7.60 -17.07 2.44
CA PRO A 32 -7.30 -16.70 1.06
C PRO A 32 -7.62 -15.23 0.78
N ALA A 33 -8.68 -14.66 1.37
CA ALA A 33 -8.95 -13.22 1.25
C ALA A 33 -7.83 -12.36 1.86
N GLY A 34 -7.25 -12.77 2.98
CA GLY A 34 -6.10 -12.10 3.59
C GLY A 34 -4.82 -12.22 2.77
N VAL A 35 -4.60 -13.37 2.11
CA VAL A 35 -3.49 -13.54 1.17
C VAL A 35 -3.65 -12.63 -0.04
N LEU A 36 -4.85 -12.56 -0.62
CA LEU A 36 -5.15 -11.65 -1.72
C LEU A 36 -4.96 -10.19 -1.29
N TRP A 37 -5.43 -9.82 -0.09
CA TRP A 37 -5.18 -8.51 0.48
C TRP A 37 -3.68 -8.17 0.50
N LEU A 38 -2.84 -9.07 1.04
CA LEU A 38 -1.40 -8.85 1.12
C LEU A 38 -0.73 -8.77 -0.26
N LEU A 39 -1.23 -9.52 -1.24
CA LEU A 39 -0.75 -9.47 -2.62
C LEU A 39 -1.04 -8.13 -3.31
N PHE A 40 -2.22 -7.55 -3.07
CA PHE A 40 -2.62 -6.30 -3.71
C PHE A 40 -2.21 -5.06 -2.92
N PHE A 41 -1.96 -5.17 -1.61
CA PHE A 41 -1.61 -4.03 -0.75
C PHE A 41 -0.39 -3.23 -1.26
N PRO A 42 0.71 -3.84 -1.75
CA PRO A 42 1.85 -3.12 -2.29
C PRO A 42 1.53 -2.17 -3.45
N ASN A 43 0.41 -2.38 -4.16
CA ASN A 43 0.00 -1.48 -5.25
C ASN A 43 -0.32 -0.07 -4.75
N ALA A 44 -0.82 0.09 -3.52
CA ALA A 44 -1.10 1.42 -2.97
C ALA A 44 0.18 2.27 -2.81
N PRO A 45 1.24 1.84 -2.07
CA PRO A 45 2.49 2.58 -2.01
C PRO A 45 3.26 2.59 -3.35
N TYR A 46 3.07 1.58 -4.20
CA TYR A 46 3.65 1.56 -5.54
C TYR A 46 3.23 2.78 -6.39
N MET A 47 2.01 3.28 -6.24
CA MET A 47 1.54 4.46 -6.99
C MET A 47 2.38 5.72 -6.72
N ILE A 48 3.00 5.86 -5.53
CA ILE A 48 3.91 6.98 -5.23
C ILE A 48 5.06 7.00 -6.22
N THR A 49 5.61 5.83 -6.52
CA THR A 49 6.76 5.69 -7.42
C THR A 49 6.41 5.96 -8.89
N ASP A 50 5.12 6.03 -9.26
CA ASP A 50 4.72 6.43 -10.63
C ASP A 50 5.02 7.91 -10.88
N LEU A 51 5.14 8.74 -9.83
CA LEU A 51 5.47 10.17 -9.94
C LEU A 51 6.80 10.44 -10.64
N ILE A 52 7.74 9.48 -10.62
CA ILE A 52 9.04 9.60 -11.30
C ILE A 52 8.86 9.87 -12.81
N HIS A 53 7.77 9.40 -13.42
CA HIS A 53 7.49 9.63 -14.84
C HIS A 53 7.15 11.09 -15.17
N LEU A 54 6.67 11.88 -14.19
CA LEU A 54 6.46 13.33 -14.39
C LEU A 54 7.79 14.05 -14.63
N HIS A 55 8.84 13.64 -13.92
CA HIS A 55 10.17 14.24 -14.06
C HIS A 55 10.80 13.95 -15.43
N LEU A 56 10.52 12.77 -16.01
CA LEU A 56 10.96 12.43 -17.37
C LEU A 56 10.29 13.34 -18.42
N PHE A 57 9.00 13.66 -18.27
CA PHE A 57 8.31 14.57 -19.19
C PHE A 57 8.88 15.99 -19.17
N GLU A 58 9.30 16.48 -18.00
CA GLU A 58 9.93 17.80 -17.83
C GLU A 58 11.36 17.83 -18.42
N TYR A 59 12.12 16.75 -18.26
CA TYR A 59 13.50 16.66 -18.74
C TYR A 59 13.62 16.58 -20.28
N TYR A 60 12.65 15.94 -20.95
CA TYR A 60 12.64 15.83 -22.42
C TYR A 60 11.88 16.95 -23.14
N GLY A 61 11.12 17.80 -22.42
CA GLY A 61 10.22 18.81 -22.99
C GLY A 61 10.50 20.24 -22.52
N SER A 62 11.49 20.89 -23.15
CA SER A 62 11.72 22.35 -23.24
C SER A 62 10.91 23.29 -22.31
N GLY A 63 11.03 23.20 -20.98
CA GLY A 63 10.54 24.22 -20.02
C GLY A 63 9.06 24.67 -20.10
N MET A 64 8.25 24.02 -20.93
CA MET A 64 6.91 24.47 -21.34
C MET A 64 5.81 24.02 -20.35
N PHE A 65 6.19 23.27 -19.31
CA PHE A 65 5.28 22.80 -18.26
C PHE A 65 4.61 23.94 -17.48
N LEU A 66 5.30 25.08 -17.31
CA LEU A 66 4.83 26.16 -16.44
C LEU A 66 3.58 26.89 -16.98
N GLN A 67 3.32 26.83 -18.29
CA GLN A 67 2.16 27.50 -18.91
C GLN A 67 1.25 26.57 -19.73
N ASP A 68 1.47 25.25 -19.67
CA ASP A 68 0.66 24.28 -20.41
C ASP A 68 -0.44 23.66 -19.52
N PHE A 69 -1.69 24.05 -19.76
CA PHE A 69 -2.83 23.60 -18.96
C PHE A 69 -3.04 22.06 -18.96
N PRO A 70 -2.96 21.35 -20.11
CA PRO A 70 -2.98 19.88 -20.15
C PRO A 70 -1.97 19.20 -19.23
N ALA A 71 -0.75 19.75 -19.13
CA ALA A 71 0.30 19.21 -18.28
C ALA A 71 -0.09 19.30 -16.77
N TRP A 72 -0.63 20.44 -16.35
CA TRP A 72 -1.18 20.61 -14.99
C TRP A 72 -2.37 19.70 -14.73
N ALA A 73 -3.32 19.60 -15.67
CA ALA A 73 -4.47 18.71 -15.55
C ALA A 73 -4.06 17.25 -15.36
N TRP A 74 -3.03 16.79 -16.09
CA TRP A 74 -2.48 15.44 -15.94
C TRP A 74 -1.82 15.24 -14.57
N LEU A 75 -1.07 16.23 -14.08
CA LEU A 75 -0.45 16.20 -12.76
C LEU A 75 -1.51 16.09 -11.65
N PHE A 76 -2.57 16.90 -11.70
CA PHE A 76 -3.68 16.80 -10.74
C PHE A 76 -4.37 15.43 -10.81
N TYR A 77 -4.65 14.93 -12.01
CA TYR A 77 -5.22 13.58 -12.19
C TYR A 77 -4.36 12.49 -11.52
N MET A 78 -3.04 12.55 -11.69
CA MET A 78 -2.13 11.59 -11.07
C MET A 78 -2.07 11.73 -9.54
N ILE A 79 -1.93 12.96 -9.02
CA ILE A 79 -1.90 13.21 -7.58
C ILE A 79 -3.20 12.75 -6.92
N THR A 80 -4.36 13.09 -7.49
CA THR A 80 -5.65 12.64 -6.97
C THR A 80 -5.75 11.11 -6.96
N GLY A 81 -5.31 10.44 -8.03
CA GLY A 81 -5.26 8.99 -8.09
C GLY A 81 -4.37 8.39 -6.99
N ILE A 82 -3.16 8.92 -6.81
CA ILE A 82 -2.22 8.45 -5.77
C ILE A 82 -2.81 8.66 -4.38
N MET A 83 -3.39 9.83 -4.10
CA MET A 83 -4.01 10.12 -2.80
C MET A 83 -5.15 9.17 -2.51
N LEU A 84 -6.04 8.92 -3.47
CA LEU A 84 -7.13 7.96 -3.31
C LEU A 84 -6.59 6.55 -3.05
N GLY A 85 -5.63 6.07 -3.84
CA GLY A 85 -5.03 4.75 -3.69
C GLY A 85 -4.32 4.57 -2.34
N LEU A 86 -3.60 5.60 -1.88
CA LEU A 86 -2.95 5.59 -0.57
C LEU A 86 -3.97 5.56 0.56
N ILE A 87 -5.00 6.40 0.53
CA ILE A 87 -6.03 6.43 1.57
C ILE A 87 -6.74 5.07 1.65
N THR A 88 -7.15 4.49 0.52
CA THR A 88 -7.79 3.17 0.50
C THR A 88 -6.85 2.08 0.99
N GLY A 89 -5.56 2.16 0.62
CA GLY A 89 -4.52 1.26 1.12
C GLY A 89 -4.38 1.32 2.63
N MET A 90 -4.19 2.52 3.20
CA MET A 90 -4.03 2.70 4.65
C MET A 90 -5.30 2.30 5.42
N MET A 91 -6.49 2.61 4.89
CA MET A 91 -7.75 2.11 5.46
C MET A 91 -7.80 0.58 5.49
N SER A 92 -7.33 -0.09 4.43
CA SER A 92 -7.30 -1.55 4.40
C SER A 92 -6.36 -2.15 5.46
N LEU A 93 -5.20 -1.52 5.67
CA LEU A 93 -4.24 -1.94 6.70
C LEU A 93 -4.80 -1.72 8.09
N GLU A 94 -5.46 -0.59 8.34
CA GLU A 94 -6.13 -0.31 9.61
C GLU A 94 -7.19 -1.37 9.93
N VAL A 95 -8.05 -1.72 8.96
CA VAL A 95 -9.09 -2.75 9.15
C VAL A 95 -8.49 -4.10 9.57
N ILE A 96 -7.38 -4.52 8.96
CA ILE A 96 -6.71 -5.77 9.33
C ILE A 96 -5.99 -5.63 10.67
N GLN A 97 -5.31 -4.51 10.91
CA GLN A 97 -4.61 -4.23 12.16
C GLN A 97 -5.57 -4.32 13.35
N GLU A 98 -6.77 -3.76 13.23
CA GLU A 98 -7.80 -3.83 14.27
C GLU A 98 -8.25 -5.28 14.52
N GLU A 99 -8.44 -6.07 13.47
CA GLU A 99 -8.85 -7.46 13.61
C GLU A 99 -7.77 -8.29 14.32
N VAL A 100 -6.50 -8.06 13.99
CA VAL A 100 -5.36 -8.71 14.66
C VAL A 100 -5.25 -8.23 16.11
N PHE A 101 -5.42 -6.93 16.35
CA PHE A 101 -5.39 -6.33 17.69
C PHE A 101 -6.45 -6.97 18.60
N ARG A 102 -7.69 -7.10 18.13
CA ARG A 102 -8.79 -7.72 18.90
C ARG A 102 -8.54 -9.18 19.26
N ARG A 103 -7.84 -9.94 18.40
CA ARG A 103 -7.65 -11.39 18.57
C ARG A 103 -6.35 -11.80 19.25
N ARG A 104 -5.28 -11.05 19.00
CA ARG A 104 -3.90 -11.40 19.38
C ARG A 104 -3.20 -10.30 20.17
N GLY A 105 -3.86 -9.15 20.36
CA GLY A 105 -3.36 -8.04 21.15
C GLY A 105 -2.42 -7.09 20.39
N ARG A 106 -1.96 -6.06 21.11
CA ARG A 106 -1.17 -4.93 20.58
C ARG A 106 0.15 -5.35 19.93
N ARG A 107 0.90 -6.24 20.57
CA ARG A 107 2.23 -6.65 20.09
C ARG A 107 2.13 -7.36 18.74
N ALA A 108 1.18 -8.27 18.58
CA ALA A 108 0.95 -8.99 17.34
C ALA A 108 0.51 -8.04 16.21
N ALA A 109 -0.37 -7.08 16.49
CA ALA A 109 -0.81 -6.09 15.53
C ALA A 109 0.35 -5.19 15.05
N CYS A 110 1.20 -4.73 15.97
CA CYS A 110 2.38 -3.93 15.64
C CYS A 110 3.38 -4.70 14.78
N LEU A 111 3.71 -5.94 15.17
CA LEU A 111 4.61 -6.81 14.40
C LEU A 111 4.06 -7.10 13.00
N MET A 112 2.74 -7.29 12.88
CA MET A 112 2.08 -7.51 11.59
C MET A 112 2.22 -6.30 10.67
N VAL A 113 2.01 -5.08 11.18
CA VAL A 113 2.20 -3.83 10.40
C VAL A 113 3.65 -3.70 9.92
N ILE A 114 4.63 -3.96 10.79
CA ILE A 114 6.06 -3.93 10.41
C ILE A 114 6.35 -4.96 9.32
N ALA A 115 5.89 -6.20 9.50
CA ALA A 115 6.11 -7.27 8.53
C ALA A 115 5.48 -6.94 7.16
N VAL A 116 4.23 -6.46 7.15
CA VAL A 116 3.55 -6.05 5.90
C VAL A 116 4.29 -4.91 5.23
N SER A 117 4.79 -3.93 5.98
CA SER A 117 5.51 -2.79 5.42
C SER A 117 6.83 -3.23 4.77
N LEU A 118 7.58 -4.15 5.39
CA LEU A 118 8.80 -4.73 4.82
C LEU A 118 8.53 -5.55 3.55
N ILE A 119 7.53 -6.44 3.62
CA ILE A 119 7.12 -7.26 2.46
C ILE A 119 6.68 -6.36 1.31
N SER A 120 5.91 -5.31 1.61
CA SER A 120 5.39 -4.38 0.61
C SER A 120 6.48 -3.50 0.02
N GLY A 121 7.43 -3.03 0.84
CA GLY A 121 8.60 -2.29 0.35
C GLY A 121 9.41 -3.10 -0.66
N TYR A 122 9.61 -4.39 -0.38
CA TYR A 122 10.27 -5.29 -1.32
C TYR A 122 9.42 -5.61 -2.55
N ALA A 123 8.11 -5.80 -2.39
CA ALA A 123 7.21 -6.02 -3.53
C ALA A 123 7.18 -4.81 -4.48
N VAL A 124 7.27 -3.57 -3.96
CA VAL A 124 7.41 -2.35 -4.78
C VAL A 124 8.72 -2.38 -5.57
N TYR A 125 9.83 -2.80 -4.96
CA TYR A 125 11.12 -2.97 -5.65
C TYR A 125 10.99 -3.95 -6.82
N ILE A 126 10.43 -5.14 -6.57
CA ILE A 126 10.22 -6.16 -7.60
C ILE A 126 9.38 -5.59 -8.75
N GLY A 127 8.26 -4.93 -8.45
CA GLY A 127 7.37 -4.38 -9.47
C GLY A 127 8.05 -3.31 -10.33
N ARG A 128 8.95 -2.51 -9.75
CA ARG A 128 9.60 -1.40 -10.46
C ARG A 128 10.83 -1.80 -11.26
N PHE A 129 11.73 -2.57 -10.65
CA PHE A 129 13.05 -2.81 -11.20
C PHE A 129 13.13 -4.12 -11.95
N LEU A 130 12.48 -5.17 -11.43
CA LEU A 130 12.55 -6.50 -12.05
C LEU A 130 11.57 -6.67 -13.21
N ARG A 131 10.49 -5.85 -13.28
CA ARG A 131 9.47 -5.85 -14.35
C ARG A 131 9.21 -7.25 -14.92
N LEU A 132 8.85 -8.18 -14.02
CA LEU A 132 8.70 -9.60 -14.34
C LEU A 132 7.75 -9.79 -15.53
N ASN A 133 8.21 -10.48 -16.57
CA ASN A 133 7.39 -10.78 -17.74
C ASN A 133 6.67 -12.12 -17.58
N SER A 134 5.62 -12.36 -18.38
CA SER A 134 4.87 -13.64 -18.35
C SER A 134 5.75 -14.88 -18.59
N TRP A 135 6.89 -14.71 -19.28
CA TRP A 135 7.86 -15.76 -19.58
C TRP A 135 8.74 -16.14 -18.37
N ASP A 136 8.88 -15.25 -17.40
CA ASP A 136 9.67 -15.45 -16.18
C ASP A 136 8.97 -16.42 -15.20
N ILE A 137 7.63 -16.48 -15.27
CA ILE A 137 6.79 -17.38 -14.47
C ILE A 137 7.02 -18.85 -14.84
N ILE A 138 7.47 -19.11 -16.08
CA ILE A 138 7.69 -20.45 -16.62
C ILE A 138 8.98 -21.07 -16.04
N ARG A 139 9.89 -20.27 -15.45
CA ARG A 139 11.12 -20.76 -14.80
C ARG A 139 11.28 -20.18 -13.38
N PRO A 140 10.45 -20.61 -12.41
CA PRO A 140 10.38 -20.00 -11.08
C PRO A 140 11.69 -20.16 -10.29
N TRP A 141 12.44 -21.24 -10.49
CA TRP A 141 13.67 -21.51 -9.72
C TRP A 141 14.82 -20.55 -10.07
N SER A 142 15.06 -20.30 -11.36
CA SER A 142 16.06 -19.30 -11.80
C SER A 142 15.68 -17.88 -11.43
N LEU A 143 14.37 -17.61 -11.32
CA LEU A 143 13.85 -16.31 -10.91
C LEU A 143 14.12 -16.04 -9.42
N VAL A 144 13.80 -17.02 -8.58
CA VAL A 144 14.04 -16.96 -7.13
C VAL A 144 15.53 -16.84 -6.83
N GLN A 145 16.38 -17.55 -7.60
CA GLN A 145 17.83 -17.41 -7.49
C GLN A 145 18.31 -15.99 -7.83
N ARG A 146 17.83 -15.37 -8.91
CA ARG A 146 18.14 -13.94 -9.20
C ARG A 146 17.62 -13.00 -8.12
N LEU A 147 16.39 -13.18 -7.65
CA LEU A 147 15.78 -12.36 -6.58
C LEU A 147 16.58 -12.41 -5.27
N ILE A 148 17.21 -13.54 -4.96
CA ILE A 148 17.96 -13.74 -3.71
C ILE A 148 19.45 -13.43 -3.89
N LEU A 149 20.04 -13.73 -5.05
CA LEU A 149 21.48 -13.57 -5.33
C LEU A 149 21.83 -12.16 -5.82
N ASP A 150 20.96 -11.50 -6.58
CA ASP A 150 21.11 -10.10 -7.02
C ASP A 150 20.50 -9.11 -6.00
N PHE A 151 20.27 -9.56 -4.75
CA PHE A 151 19.86 -8.67 -3.66
C PHE A 151 21.05 -7.79 -3.23
N GLU A 152 21.43 -6.88 -4.12
CA GLU A 152 22.50 -5.92 -3.92
C GLU A 152 22.10 -4.86 -2.87
N GLY A 153 23.09 -4.11 -2.36
CA GLY A 153 22.86 -3.06 -1.37
C GLY A 153 21.78 -2.05 -1.78
N PHE A 154 21.63 -1.79 -3.09
CA PHE A 154 20.58 -0.93 -3.62
C PHE A 154 19.17 -1.50 -3.41
N ALA A 155 18.95 -2.79 -3.68
CA ALA A 155 17.65 -3.44 -3.50
C ALA A 155 17.20 -3.41 -2.03
N ALA A 156 18.15 -3.68 -1.13
CA ALA A 156 17.95 -3.61 0.31
C ALA A 156 17.60 -2.18 0.76
N ALA A 157 18.40 -1.20 0.34
CA ALA A 157 18.21 0.20 0.71
C ALA A 157 16.87 0.74 0.20
N PHE A 158 16.51 0.48 -1.06
CA PHE A 158 15.24 0.91 -1.63
C PHE A 158 14.05 0.27 -0.92
N SER A 159 14.10 -1.05 -0.67
CA SER A 159 13.01 -1.76 0.00
C SER A 159 12.82 -1.28 1.44
N CYS A 160 13.91 -1.02 2.14
CA CYS A 160 13.90 -0.46 3.49
C CYS A 160 13.31 0.97 3.48
N MET A 161 13.76 1.83 2.56
CA MET A 161 13.22 3.17 2.40
C MET A 161 11.71 3.13 2.13
N ALA A 162 11.25 2.30 1.20
CA ALA A 162 9.82 2.13 0.90
C ALA A 162 9.04 1.64 2.12
N ALA A 163 9.57 0.67 2.87
CA ALA A 163 8.95 0.18 4.10
C ALA A 163 8.85 1.28 5.18
N VAL A 164 9.89 2.09 5.36
CA VAL A 164 9.88 3.23 6.27
C VAL A 164 8.84 4.27 5.84
N CYS A 165 8.77 4.59 4.53
CA CYS A 165 7.74 5.48 4.02
C CYS A 165 6.33 4.96 4.31
N ILE A 166 6.07 3.66 4.09
CA ILE A 166 4.79 3.03 4.40
C ILE A 166 4.47 3.15 5.90
N LEU A 167 5.44 2.84 6.77
CA LEU A 167 5.28 2.94 8.22
C LEU A 167 4.98 4.37 8.69
N LEU A 168 5.66 5.37 8.13
CA LEU A 168 5.43 6.77 8.48
C LEU A 168 4.04 7.23 8.04
N ILE A 169 3.65 6.93 6.79
CA ILE A 169 2.33 7.28 6.26
C ILE A 169 1.24 6.57 7.07
N TYR A 170 1.39 5.28 7.35
CA TYR A 170 0.45 4.52 8.14
C TYR A 170 0.38 5.01 9.59
N GLY A 171 1.52 5.33 10.22
CA GLY A 171 1.57 5.84 11.58
C GLY A 171 0.84 7.18 11.72
N LEU A 172 1.03 8.09 10.77
CA LEU A 172 0.28 9.35 10.71
C LEU A 172 -1.21 9.09 10.50
N PHE A 173 -1.57 8.21 9.56
CA PHE A 173 -2.96 7.84 9.31
C PHE A 173 -3.63 7.24 10.55
N HIS A 174 -2.96 6.32 11.24
CA HIS A 174 -3.45 5.67 12.45
C HIS A 174 -3.65 6.68 13.59
N LEU A 175 -2.75 7.65 13.76
CA LEU A 175 -2.91 8.72 14.76
C LEU A 175 -4.17 9.56 14.49
N ILE A 176 -4.36 10.00 13.25
CA ILE A 176 -5.53 10.79 12.84
C ILE A 176 -6.82 9.97 13.03
N TYR A 177 -6.79 8.70 12.63
CA TYR A 177 -7.93 7.80 12.77
C TYR A 177 -8.29 7.55 14.24
N ALA A 178 -7.28 7.34 15.09
CA ALA A 178 -7.45 7.16 16.52
C ALA A 178 -8.02 8.42 17.21
N ALA A 179 -7.55 9.62 16.85
CA ALA A 179 -8.07 10.88 17.37
C ALA A 179 -9.57 11.04 17.07
N ARG A 180 -9.98 10.77 15.82
CA ARG A 180 -11.40 10.82 15.43
C ARG A 180 -12.28 9.79 16.15
N ARG A 181 -11.72 8.65 16.54
CA ARG A 181 -12.48 7.63 17.29
C ARG A 181 -12.78 8.09 18.72
N GLN A 182 -11.91 8.88 19.34
CA GLN A 182 -12.13 9.40 20.70
C GLN A 182 -13.23 10.48 20.72
N GLU A 183 -13.23 11.40 19.76
CA GLU A 183 -14.26 12.44 19.62
C GLU A 183 -15.69 11.90 19.48
N CYS A 184 -15.86 10.70 18.93
CA CYS A 184 -17.17 10.07 18.76
C CYS A 184 -17.70 9.38 20.05
N TYR A 185 -16.83 9.17 21.05
CA TYR A 185 -17.20 8.56 22.34
C TYR A 185 -17.53 9.61 23.42
N ASP A 186 -17.00 10.83 23.30
CA ASP A 186 -17.23 11.92 24.26
C ASP A 186 -18.53 12.77 24.14
N PRO A 187 -19.44 12.66 23.14
CA PRO A 187 -20.60 13.56 23.06
C PRO A 187 -21.69 13.28 24.11
N ILE A 188 -21.50 12.33 25.03
CA ILE A 188 -22.49 11.93 26.05
C ILE A 188 -22.15 12.46 27.45
N GLN A 189 -20.95 12.98 27.70
CA GLN A 189 -20.52 13.40 29.05
C GLN A 189 -20.72 14.90 29.36
N GLU A 190 -21.20 15.71 28.41
CA GLU A 190 -21.33 17.18 28.59
C GLU A 190 -22.77 17.68 28.88
N LYS A 191 -23.71 16.79 29.21
CA LYS A 191 -25.09 17.17 29.61
C LYS A 191 -25.54 16.53 30.93
N GLY A 192 -24.68 16.59 31.94
CA GLY A 192 -25.00 16.21 33.33
C GLY A 192 -24.92 17.39 34.26
#